data_AF-A0A060WIT1-F1
#
_entry.id   AF-A0A060WIT1-F1
#
_cell.length_a   1.000
_cell.length_b   1.000
_cell.length_c   1.000
_cell.angle_alpha   90.00
_cell.angle_beta   90.00
_cell.angle_gamma   90.00
#
_symmetry.space_group_name_H-M   'P 1'
#
loop_
_entity.id
_entity.type
_entity.pdbx_description
1 polymer ?
#
loop_
_entity_poly.entity_id
_entity_poly.type
_entity_poly.pdbx_seq_one_letter_code
_entity_poly.pdbx_strand_id
1 'polypeptide(L)'
;MLSFCVVLQMDLSSVGSQAGLSLSGLVQRGQELAGRLLALQVDRREVACLKFLLLFNPNVKLLENQVFVESVQEQVNGALLEYTVCTYPLYLDKFSQLVLHLPELRALSTQAEDYLCYKHLSGEVPCNNLLIEMLHAKKAFLSVKTETSTV
;
A
#
# COMPACT_ATOMS: atom_id res chain seq x y z
N MET A 1 2.16 5.93 -4.03
CA MET A 1 0.86 6.64 -4.21
C MET A 1 -0.27 5.70 -4.63
N LEU A 2 -0.07 4.76 -5.58
CA LEU A 2 -1.07 3.71 -5.90
C LEU A 2 -1.45 2.82 -4.69
N SER A 3 -0.45 2.47 -3.86
CA SER A 3 -0.66 1.76 -2.59
C SER A 3 -1.64 2.46 -1.62
N PHE A 4 -1.77 3.78 -1.76
CA PHE A 4 -2.65 4.63 -0.96
C PHE A 4 -4.07 4.74 -1.55
N CYS A 5 -4.20 4.68 -2.88
CA CYS A 5 -5.46 4.83 -3.59
C CYS A 5 -6.29 3.54 -3.57
N VAL A 6 -5.63 2.38 -3.65
CA VAL A 6 -6.30 1.07 -3.56
C VAL A 6 -7.01 0.88 -2.21
N VAL A 7 -6.36 1.24 -1.10
CA VAL A 7 -6.91 0.98 0.24
C VAL A 7 -8.08 1.90 0.60
N LEU A 8 -8.16 3.11 0.01
CA LEU A 8 -9.20 4.10 0.34
C LEU A 8 -10.42 4.10 -0.59
N GLN A 9 -10.35 3.45 -1.75
CA GLN A 9 -11.36 3.64 -2.80
C GLN A 9 -11.98 2.34 -3.35
N MET A 10 -11.68 1.19 -2.76
CA MET A 10 -12.34 -0.06 -3.15
C MET A 10 -13.74 -0.15 -2.53
N ASP A 11 -14.69 0.53 -3.17
CA ASP A 11 -16.10 0.19 -3.06
C ASP A 11 -16.34 -1.08 -3.90
N LEU A 12 -16.39 -2.22 -3.22
CA LEU A 12 -16.40 -3.53 -3.83
C LEU A 12 -17.83 -3.97 -4.18
N SER A 13 -18.41 -3.37 -5.20
CA SER A 13 -19.72 -3.77 -5.73
C SER A 13 -19.72 -3.88 -7.26
N SER A 14 -19.05 -4.90 -7.80
CA SER A 14 -19.56 -5.70 -8.93
C SER A 14 -18.55 -6.76 -9.35
N VAL A 15 -19.06 -7.97 -9.60
CA VAL A 15 -18.31 -9.20 -9.89
C VAL A 15 -18.29 -9.45 -11.41
N GLY A 16 -17.16 -9.93 -11.94
CA GLY A 16 -17.01 -10.50 -13.28
C GLY A 16 -15.80 -11.43 -13.38
N SER A 17 -16.07 -12.69 -13.76
CA SER A 17 -15.19 -13.88 -13.71
C SER A 17 -14.15 -13.95 -14.84
N GLN A 18 -12.88 -14.27 -14.52
CA GLN A 18 -12.04 -15.35 -15.09
C GLN A 18 -10.52 -15.08 -14.96
N ALA A 19 -9.80 -16.20 -14.71
CA ALA A 19 -8.36 -16.51 -14.74
C ALA A 19 -7.30 -15.42 -14.47
N GLY A 20 -6.69 -15.50 -13.27
CA GLY A 20 -5.52 -14.72 -12.82
C GLY A 20 -5.85 -13.94 -11.55
N LEU A 21 -5.30 -14.34 -10.39
CA LEU A 21 -5.55 -13.76 -9.05
C LEU A 21 -6.99 -13.23 -8.87
N SER A 22 -7.94 -14.09 -8.48
CA SER A 22 -9.34 -13.67 -8.36
C SER A 22 -9.48 -12.48 -7.39
N LEU A 23 -10.23 -11.46 -7.80
CA LEU A 23 -10.59 -10.31 -6.94
C LEU A 23 -11.12 -10.80 -5.58
N SER A 24 -11.87 -11.91 -5.56
CA SER A 24 -12.35 -12.54 -4.33
C SER A 24 -11.24 -12.93 -3.35
N GLY A 25 -10.10 -13.45 -3.82
CA GLY A 25 -8.98 -13.82 -2.96
C GLY A 25 -8.17 -12.63 -2.46
N LEU A 26 -8.14 -11.54 -3.24
CA LEU A 26 -7.58 -10.26 -2.79
C LEU A 26 -8.45 -9.62 -1.70
N VAL A 27 -9.77 -9.61 -1.93
CA VAL A 27 -10.77 -9.09 -1.01
C VAL A 27 -10.77 -9.86 0.30
N GLN A 28 -10.77 -11.19 0.24
CA GLN A 28 -10.76 -12.02 1.44
C GLN A 28 -9.54 -11.73 2.32
N ARG A 29 -8.33 -11.72 1.75
CA ARG A 29 -7.12 -11.39 2.52
C ARG A 29 -7.12 -9.95 3.04
N GLY A 30 -7.66 -9.01 2.26
CA GLY A 30 -7.88 -7.63 2.70
C GLY A 30 -8.80 -7.55 3.92
N GLN A 31 -9.90 -8.31 3.91
CA GLN A 31 -10.83 -8.40 5.04
C GLN A 31 -10.20 -9.07 6.27
N GLU A 32 -9.42 -10.14 6.08
CA GLU A 32 -8.69 -10.80 7.17
C GLU A 32 -7.68 -9.85 7.83
N LEU A 33 -6.93 -9.10 7.02
CA LEU A 33 -6.00 -8.08 7.51
C LEU A 33 -6.73 -6.94 8.23
N ALA A 34 -7.85 -6.46 7.66
CA ALA A 34 -8.69 -5.45 8.30
C ALA A 34 -9.23 -5.94 9.65
N GLY A 35 -9.63 -7.22 9.76
CA GLY A 35 -10.06 -7.85 11.00
C GLY A 35 -8.95 -7.86 12.06
N ARG A 36 -7.71 -8.19 11.69
CA ARG A 36 -6.55 -8.14 12.61
C ARG A 36 -6.25 -6.72 13.08
N LEU A 37 -6.29 -5.72 12.19
CA LEU A 37 -6.12 -4.31 12.57
C LEU A 37 -7.27 -3.81 13.46
N LEU A 38 -8.50 -4.24 13.22
CA LEU A 38 -9.63 -3.93 14.12
C LEU A 38 -9.44 -4.54 15.50
N ALA A 39 -8.99 -5.79 15.59
CA ALA A 39 -8.70 -6.45 16.86
C ALA A 39 -7.58 -5.76 17.65
N LEU A 40 -6.60 -5.16 16.96
CA LEU A 40 -5.53 -4.35 17.55
C LEU A 40 -5.99 -2.97 18.03
N GLN A 41 -7.24 -2.60 17.76
CA GLN A 41 -7.82 -1.28 18.07
C GLN A 41 -6.92 -0.15 17.56
N VAL A 42 -6.59 -0.20 16.27
CA VAL A 42 -5.76 0.82 15.63
C VAL A 42 -6.51 2.16 15.60
N ASP A 43 -5.91 3.19 16.17
CA ASP A 43 -6.51 4.52 16.24
C ASP A 43 -6.13 5.43 15.05
N ARG A 44 -6.69 6.64 15.02
CA ARG A 44 -6.48 7.58 13.90
C ARG A 44 -5.02 8.04 13.74
N ARG A 45 -4.26 8.14 14.83
CA ARG A 45 -2.85 8.56 14.82
C ARG A 45 -1.98 7.42 14.30
N GLU A 46 -2.24 6.20 14.75
CA GLU A 46 -1.58 4.99 14.26
C GLU A 46 -1.86 4.78 12.77
N VAL A 47 -3.12 4.96 12.32
CA VAL A 47 -3.46 4.93 10.88
C VAL A 47 -2.68 5.99 10.10
N ALA A 48 -2.51 7.20 10.63
CA ALA A 48 -1.71 8.23 9.99
C ALA A 48 -0.25 7.79 9.86
N CYS A 49 0.38 7.29 10.93
CA CYS A 49 1.74 6.78 10.87
C CYS A 49 1.88 5.64 9.84
N LEU A 50 1.00 4.64 9.85
CA LEU A 50 1.01 3.54 8.88
C LEU A 50 0.91 4.04 7.43
N LYS A 51 0.08 5.07 7.19
CA LYS A 51 -0.04 5.75 5.90
C LYS A 51 1.27 6.38 5.44
N PHE A 52 1.96 7.09 6.32
CA PHE A 52 3.28 7.66 6.02
C PHE A 52 4.31 6.54 5.77
N LEU A 53 4.29 5.48 6.57
CA LEU A 53 5.21 4.34 6.42
C LEU A 53 5.03 3.61 5.08
N LEU A 54 3.80 3.51 4.58
CA LEU A 54 3.53 2.96 3.24
C LEU A 54 3.89 3.93 2.11
N LEU A 55 3.67 5.22 2.31
CA LEU A 55 3.91 6.24 1.30
C LEU A 55 5.41 6.44 1.06
N PHE A 56 6.19 6.58 2.12
CA PHE A 56 7.64 6.83 2.08
C PHE A 56 8.42 5.52 2.02
N ASN A 57 8.12 4.65 1.05
CA ASN A 57 8.79 3.36 0.93
C ASN A 57 10.22 3.53 0.36
N PRO A 58 11.29 3.23 1.15
CA PRO A 58 12.67 3.41 0.71
C PRO A 58 13.09 2.36 -0.33
N ASN A 59 12.29 1.32 -0.56
CA ASN A 59 12.60 0.27 -1.52
C ASN A 59 12.13 0.60 -2.95
N VAL A 60 11.57 1.79 -3.15
CA VAL A 60 11.22 2.29 -4.48
C VAL A 60 12.51 2.70 -5.19
N LYS A 61 12.71 2.21 -6.41
CA LYS A 61 13.88 2.54 -7.23
C LYS A 61 13.75 3.96 -7.79
N LEU A 62 14.89 4.58 -8.13
CA LEU A 62 14.96 5.88 -8.80
C LEU A 62 14.41 7.05 -7.97
N LEU A 63 14.45 6.94 -6.64
CA LEU A 63 14.19 8.08 -5.77
C LEU A 63 15.32 9.10 -5.92
N GLU A 64 14.97 10.35 -6.27
CA GLU A 64 15.94 11.45 -6.36
C GLU A 64 16.62 11.72 -5.01
N ASN A 65 15.87 11.57 -3.91
CA ASN A 65 16.37 11.81 -2.56
C ASN A 65 16.02 10.65 -1.63
N GLN A 66 16.77 9.56 -1.77
CA GLN A 66 16.67 8.37 -0.93
C GLN A 66 16.84 8.70 0.57
N VAL A 67 17.83 9.54 0.90
CA VAL A 67 18.16 9.92 2.28
C VAL A 67 16.99 10.62 2.97
N PHE A 68 16.27 11.48 2.25
CA PHE A 68 15.06 12.11 2.79
C PHE A 68 13.98 11.08 3.11
N VAL A 69 13.74 10.12 2.21
CA VAL A 69 12.72 9.07 2.42
C VAL A 69 13.06 8.20 3.63
N GLU A 70 14.33 7.82 3.78
CA GLU A 70 14.83 7.08 4.94
C GLU A 70 14.69 7.89 6.23
N SER A 71 15.04 9.18 6.20
CA SER A 71 14.86 10.06 7.36
C SER A 71 13.40 10.20 7.78
N VAL A 72 12.46 10.31 6.83
CA VAL A 72 11.03 10.34 7.13
C VAL A 72 10.57 9.00 7.73
N GLN A 73 11.06 7.87 7.23
CA GLN A 73 10.77 6.55 7.82
C GLN A 73 11.23 6.47 9.27
N GLU A 74 12.46 6.88 9.57
CA GLU A 74 12.99 6.87 10.93
C GLU A 74 12.16 7.76 11.86
N GLN A 75 11.82 8.99 11.43
CA GLN A 75 11.01 9.92 12.21
C GLN A 75 9.61 9.36 12.50
N VAL A 76 8.95 8.77 11.50
CA VAL A 76 7.59 8.22 11.66
C VAL A 76 7.61 6.96 12.53
N ASN A 77 8.62 6.09 12.40
CA ASN A 77 8.77 4.93 13.29
C ASN A 77 9.03 5.36 14.73
N GLY A 78 9.91 6.34 14.94
CA GLY A 78 10.18 6.91 16.27
C GLY A 78 8.93 7.49 16.91
N ALA A 79 8.19 8.33 16.17
CA ALA A 79 6.95 8.93 16.64
C ALA A 79 5.87 7.88 16.96
N LEU A 80 5.72 6.83 16.14
CA LEU A 80 4.77 5.76 16.39
C LEU A 80 5.15 4.93 17.62
N LEU A 81 6.43 4.63 17.81
CA LEU A 81 6.93 3.92 18.98
C LEU A 81 6.68 4.73 20.26
N GLU A 82 7.08 6.00 20.28
CA GLU A 82 6.84 6.89 21.41
C GLU A 82 5.35 7.00 21.73
N TYR A 83 4.53 7.21 20.70
CA TYR A 83 3.08 7.32 20.84
C TYR A 83 2.45 6.07 21.47
N THR A 84 2.84 4.88 21.01
CA THR A 84 2.31 3.61 21.51
C THR A 84 2.73 3.33 22.94
N VAL A 85 3.99 3.58 23.30
CA VAL A 85 4.52 3.43 24.66
C VAL A 85 3.81 4.38 25.64
N CYS A 86 3.65 5.65 25.25
CA CYS A 86 3.03 6.67 26.11
C CYS A 86 1.52 6.48 26.27
N THR A 87 0.81 6.07 25.20
CA THR A 87 -0.66 5.97 25.23
C THR A 87 -1.15 4.61 25.72
N TYR A 88 -0.41 3.54 25.43
CA TYR A 88 -0.82 2.16 25.72
C TYR A 88 0.25 1.43 26.56
N PRO A 89 0.59 1.90 27.77
CA PRO A 89 1.68 1.34 28.57
C PRO A 89 1.47 -0.12 28.98
N LEU A 90 0.23 -0.62 28.92
CA LEU A 90 -0.12 -2.02 29.19
C LEU A 90 0.03 -2.95 27.96
N TYR A 91 0.24 -2.38 26.77
CA TYR A 91 0.34 -3.10 25.49
C TYR A 91 1.72 -2.85 24.87
N LEU A 92 2.76 -3.40 25.51
CA LEU A 92 4.16 -3.11 25.19
C LEU A 92 4.60 -3.54 23.78
N ASP A 93 3.86 -4.46 23.16
CA ASP A 93 4.15 -4.98 21.83
C ASP A 93 3.29 -4.32 20.73
N LYS A 94 2.46 -3.33 21.05
CA LYS A 94 1.54 -2.70 20.08
C LYS A 94 2.28 -2.13 18.86
N PHE A 95 3.41 -1.46 19.07
CA PHE A 95 4.27 -0.98 17.97
C PHE A 95 4.69 -2.12 17.04
N SER A 96 5.22 -3.20 17.62
CA SER A 96 5.68 -4.36 16.85
C SER A 96 4.53 -5.03 16.08
N GLN A 97 3.36 -5.16 16.69
CA GLN A 97 2.16 -5.71 16.03
C GLN A 97 1.71 -4.84 14.85
N LEU A 98 1.71 -3.50 15.01
CA LEU A 98 1.39 -2.57 13.91
C LEU A 98 2.34 -2.72 12.73
N VAL A 99 3.66 -2.75 13.00
CA VAL A 99 4.69 -2.83 11.96
C VAL A 99 4.69 -4.19 11.27
N LEU A 100 4.38 -5.28 11.98
CA LEU A 100 4.31 -6.65 11.44
C LEU A 100 3.29 -6.79 10.30
N HIS A 101 2.25 -5.96 10.28
CA HIS A 101 1.22 -5.98 9.24
C HIS A 101 1.59 -5.19 7.98
N LEU A 102 2.62 -4.33 8.02
CA LEU A 102 3.02 -3.51 6.87
C LEU A 102 3.49 -4.31 5.64
N PRO A 103 4.26 -5.42 5.75
CA PRO A 103 4.66 -6.21 4.60
C PRO A 103 3.47 -6.83 3.87
N GLU A 104 2.51 -7.39 4.61
CA GLU A 104 1.29 -7.97 4.04
C GLU A 104 0.43 -6.90 3.36
N LEU A 105 0.26 -5.74 4.00
CA LEU A 105 -0.46 -4.61 3.44
C LEU A 105 0.17 -4.12 2.12
N ARG A 106 1.50 -4.04 2.05
CA ARG A 106 2.25 -3.73 0.81
C ARG A 106 2.04 -4.78 -0.27
N ALA A 107 2.04 -6.06 0.10
CA ALA A 107 1.83 -7.16 -0.84
C ALA A 107 0.41 -7.13 -1.44
N LEU A 108 -0.61 -6.92 -0.61
CA LEU A 108 -2.00 -6.79 -1.05
C LEU A 108 -2.18 -5.58 -1.97
N SER A 109 -1.61 -4.44 -1.61
CA SER A 109 -1.63 -3.25 -2.47
C SER A 109 -1.00 -3.53 -3.83
N THR A 110 0.17 -4.19 -3.87
CA THR A 110 0.86 -4.49 -5.13
C THR A 110 0.01 -5.39 -6.02
N GLN A 111 -0.60 -6.43 -5.44
CA GLN A 111 -1.47 -7.37 -6.17
C GLN A 111 -2.75 -6.70 -6.66
N ALA A 112 -3.31 -5.76 -5.90
CA ALA A 112 -4.44 -4.96 -6.32
C ALA A 112 -4.11 -4.03 -7.49
N GLU A 113 -2.93 -3.40 -7.45
CA GLU A 113 -2.43 -2.59 -8.56
C GLU A 113 -2.27 -3.42 -9.83
N ASP A 114 -1.69 -4.63 -9.73
CA ASP A 114 -1.51 -5.52 -10.87
C ASP A 114 -2.87 -5.98 -11.45
N TYR A 115 -3.85 -6.26 -10.58
CA TYR A 115 -5.22 -6.56 -10.99
C TYR A 115 -5.88 -5.38 -11.72
N LEU A 116 -5.74 -4.16 -11.21
CA LEU A 116 -6.28 -2.96 -11.84
C LEU A 116 -5.59 -2.65 -13.18
N CYS A 117 -4.27 -2.84 -13.27
CA CYS A 117 -3.53 -2.76 -14.52
C CYS A 117 -4.08 -3.74 -15.56
N TYR A 118 -4.32 -5.00 -15.17
CA TYR A 118 -4.91 -6.01 -16.06
C TYR A 118 -6.29 -5.59 -16.55
N LYS A 119 -7.18 -5.17 -15.64
CA LYS A 119 -8.54 -4.73 -16.00
C LYS A 119 -8.56 -3.50 -16.90
N HIS A 120 -7.63 -2.55 -16.68
CA HIS A 120 -7.45 -1.40 -17.56
C HIS A 120 -7.03 -1.83 -18.97
N LEU A 121 -6.09 -2.78 -19.09
CA LEU A 121 -5.66 -3.32 -20.39
C LEU A 121 -6.78 -4.09 -21.11
N SER A 122 -7.69 -4.73 -20.37
CA SER A 122 -8.88 -5.37 -20.92
C SER A 122 -10.00 -4.39 -21.31
N GLY A 123 -9.83 -3.08 -21.07
CA GLY A 123 -10.84 -2.06 -21.38
C GLY A 123 -12.03 -2.03 -20.42
N GLU A 124 -11.93 -2.72 -19.28
CA GLU A 124 -13.02 -2.84 -18.29
C GLU A 124 -13.06 -1.68 -17.28
N VAL A 125 -12.01 -0.85 -17.23
CA VAL A 125 -11.93 0.32 -16.34
C VAL A 125 -12.20 1.59 -17.15
N PRO A 126 -13.16 2.46 -16.74
CA PRO A 126 -13.43 3.71 -17.43
C PRO A 126 -12.18 4.60 -17.52
N CYS A 127 -11.89 5.10 -18.71
CA CYS A 127 -10.83 6.09 -18.94
C CYS A 127 -11.20 7.45 -18.34
N ASN A 128 -10.19 8.30 -18.07
CA ASN A 128 -10.30 9.70 -17.60
C ASN A 128 -10.58 9.88 -16.11
N ASN A 129 -9.91 9.10 -15.27
CA ASN A 129 -9.88 9.35 -13.83
C ASN A 129 -8.45 9.26 -13.29
N LEU A 130 -8.24 9.82 -12.10
CA LEU A 130 -6.94 9.84 -11.41
C LEU A 130 -6.33 8.43 -11.27
N LEU A 131 -7.17 7.40 -11.09
CA LEU A 131 -6.70 6.02 -10.97
C LEU A 131 -5.95 5.57 -12.24
N ILE A 132 -6.47 5.89 -13.42
CA ILE A 132 -5.80 5.58 -14.69
C ILE A 132 -4.50 6.35 -14.86
N GLU A 133 -4.47 7.65 -14.54
CA GLU A 133 -3.25 8.46 -14.60
C GLU A 133 -2.14 7.86 -13.71
N MET A 134 -2.51 7.42 -12.50
CA MET A 134 -1.59 6.77 -11.58
C MET A 134 -1.07 5.42 -12.12
N LEU A 135 -1.94 4.61 -12.73
CA LEU A 135 -1.54 3.34 -13.36
C LEU A 135 -0.60 3.58 -14.56
N HIS A 136 -0.84 4.61 -15.37
CA HIS A 136 0.02 4.99 -16.49
C HIS A 136 1.39 5.49 -16.03
N ALA A 137 1.43 6.30 -14.97
CA ALA A 137 2.69 6.76 -14.39
C ALA A 137 3.56 5.57 -13.97
N LYS A 138 3.01 4.58 -13.24
CA LYS A 138 3.73 3.36 -12.87
C LYS A 138 4.28 2.60 -14.08
N LYS A 139 3.51 2.53 -15.18
CA LYS A 139 3.97 1.87 -16.42
C LYS A 139 5.11 2.64 -17.08
N ALA A 140 5.04 3.97 -17.16
CA ALA A 140 6.13 4.81 -17.68
C ALA A 140 7.43 4.58 -16.90
N PHE A 141 7.34 4.48 -15.55
CA PHE A 141 8.49 4.11 -14.70
C PHE A 141 9.05 2.71 -15.00
N LEU A 142 8.22 1.75 -15.44
CA LEU A 142 8.67 0.41 -15.82
C LEU A 142 9.25 0.35 -17.24
N SER A 143 8.76 1.17 -18.18
CA SER A 143 9.27 1.23 -19.57
C SER A 143 10.63 1.91 -19.70
N VAL A 144 10.96 2.89 -18.84
CA VAL A 144 12.31 3.48 -18.75
C VAL A 144 13.38 2.42 -18.41
N LYS A 145 12.96 1.30 -17.81
CA LYS A 145 13.82 0.18 -17.42
C LYS A 145 14.29 -0.68 -18.60
N THR A 146 13.57 -0.65 -19.73
CA THR A 146 13.94 -1.45 -20.92
C THR A 146 15.00 -0.79 -21.80
N GLU A 147 15.20 0.52 -21.69
CA GLU A 147 16.18 1.25 -22.50
C GLU A 147 17.53 1.45 -21.79
N THR A 148 17.61 1.17 -20.49
CA THR A 148 18.82 1.35 -19.65
C THR A 148 19.57 0.06 -19.30
N SER A 149 19.21 -1.08 -19.93
CA SER A 149 19.98 -2.35 -19.83
C SER A 149 20.62 -2.79 -21.15
N THR A 150 20.69 -1.91 -22.15
CA THR A 150 21.39 -2.14 -23.43
C THR A 150 22.54 -1.17 -23.69
N VAL A 151 23.12 -0.55 -22.67
CA VAL A 151 24.41 0.15 -22.78
C VAL A 151 25.34 -0.31 -21.67
#